data_AF-A0A1V4CI51-F1
#
_entry.id   AF-A0A1V4CI51-F1
#
_cell.length_a   1.000
_cell.length_b   1.000
_cell.length_c   1.000
_cell.angle_alpha   90.00
_cell.angle_beta   90.00
_cell.angle_gamma   90.00
#
_symmetry.space_group_name_H-M   'P 1'
#
loop_
_entity.id
_entity.type
_entity.pdbx_description
1 polymer ?
#
loop_
_entity_poly.entity_id
_entity_poly.type
_entity_poly.pdbx_seq_one_letter_code
_entity_poly.pdbx_strand_id
1 'polypeptide(L)'
;MPSLEWVTPEKESVMSNGYYSTRDLCVRYRCSSRTLFRRMKREVNPFPAACMQQAGSFNLWDADEVAAWELRERERTRLRAAPDYEARAAA
;
A
#
# COMPACT_ATOMS: atom_id res chain seq x y z
N MET A 1 30.35 -24.82 -28.34
CA MET A 1 30.43 -24.72 -26.87
C MET A 1 29.24 -23.89 -26.39
N PRO A 2 28.15 -24.48 -25.86
CA PRO A 2 27.06 -23.72 -25.29
C PRO A 2 27.38 -23.42 -23.81
N SER A 3 27.60 -22.16 -23.48
CA SER A 3 27.76 -21.73 -22.08
C SER A 3 26.36 -21.54 -21.49
N LEU A 4 25.91 -22.52 -20.70
CA LEU A 4 24.98 -22.28 -19.60
C LEU A 4 25.65 -21.27 -18.69
N GLU A 5 25.02 -20.13 -18.41
CA GLU A 5 25.23 -19.37 -17.18
C GLU A 5 23.99 -18.52 -16.87
N TRP A 6 23.22 -19.04 -15.90
CA TRP A 6 22.29 -18.43 -14.93
C TRP A 6 21.09 -17.59 -15.43
N VAL A 7 19.90 -18.15 -15.21
CA VAL A 7 18.67 -17.38 -14.93
C VAL A 7 18.74 -16.99 -13.46
N THR A 8 18.81 -15.70 -13.13
CA THR A 8 18.52 -15.21 -11.78
C THR A 8 17.01 -15.19 -11.56
N PRO A 9 16.47 -15.95 -10.59
CA PRO A 9 15.12 -15.72 -10.12
C PRO A 9 15.20 -14.79 -8.92
N GLU A 10 15.66 -13.55 -9.10
CA GLU A 10 15.33 -12.53 -8.13
C GLU A 10 13.91 -12.11 -8.46
N LYS A 11 12.98 -12.77 -7.76
CA LYS A 11 11.72 -12.16 -7.38
C LYS A 11 12.09 -10.80 -6.81
N GLU A 12 12.09 -9.80 -7.67
CA GLU A 12 12.08 -8.39 -7.33
C GLU A 12 10.74 -8.14 -6.64
N SER A 13 10.66 -8.65 -5.41
CA SER A 13 9.80 -8.10 -4.40
C SER A 13 10.36 -6.70 -4.22
N VAL A 14 9.71 -5.75 -4.87
CA VAL A 14 9.93 -4.32 -4.74
C VAL A 14 9.77 -3.97 -3.26
N MET A 15 10.78 -4.28 -2.45
CA MET A 15 11.02 -3.70 -1.15
C MET A 15 11.35 -2.27 -1.48
N SER A 16 10.33 -1.42 -1.39
CA SER A 16 10.47 0.00 -1.62
C SER A 16 11.32 0.53 -0.47
N ASN A 17 12.64 0.40 -0.57
CA ASN A 17 13.59 0.63 0.52
C ASN A 17 13.81 2.13 0.79
N GLY A 18 12.76 2.95 0.66
CA GLY A 18 12.82 4.40 0.74
C GLY A 18 11.54 4.98 1.30
N TYR A 19 11.69 6.02 2.13
CA TYR A 19 10.58 6.78 2.68
C TYR A 19 9.77 7.46 1.58
N TYR A 20 8.45 7.44 1.70
CA TYR A 20 7.57 8.23 0.85
C TYR A 20 7.33 9.61 1.45
N SER A 21 7.42 10.65 0.62
CA SER A 21 6.93 11.97 1.03
C SER A 21 5.42 12.09 0.85
N THR A 22 4.81 13.13 1.43
CA THR A 22 3.38 13.42 1.25
C THR A 22 3.03 13.52 -0.23
N ARG A 23 3.93 14.11 -1.03
CA ARG A 23 3.75 14.32 -2.45
C ARG A 23 3.74 13.00 -3.21
N ASP A 24 4.65 12.08 -2.88
CA ASP A 24 4.73 10.77 -3.54
C ASP A 24 3.46 9.96 -3.28
N LEU A 25 2.97 9.97 -2.04
CA LEU A 25 1.70 9.31 -1.70
C LEU A 25 0.50 9.98 -2.39
N CYS A 26 0.48 11.31 -2.48
CA CYS A 26 -0.58 12.03 -3.20
C CYS A 26 -0.61 11.65 -4.69
N VAL A 27 0.56 11.57 -5.33
CA VAL A 27 0.70 11.16 -6.74
C VAL A 27 0.27 9.70 -6.92
N ARG A 28 0.77 8.79 -6.08
CA ARG A 28 0.47 7.35 -6.14
C ARG A 28 -1.00 7.04 -5.96
N TYR A 29 -1.64 7.65 -4.96
CA TYR A 29 -3.07 7.46 -4.69
C TYR A 29 -3.98 8.38 -5.50
N ARG A 30 -3.40 9.26 -6.34
CA ARG A 30 -4.11 10.32 -7.09
C ARG A 30 -5.07 11.12 -6.19
N CYS A 31 -4.60 11.45 -4.98
CA CYS A 31 -5.41 12.13 -3.97
C CYS A 31 -4.68 13.33 -3.37
N SER A 32 -5.42 14.21 -2.72
CA SER A 32 -4.86 15.36 -2.00
C SER A 32 -4.33 14.96 -0.63
N SER A 33 -3.37 15.74 -0.10
CA SER A 33 -2.83 15.56 1.25
C SER A 33 -3.95 15.51 2.30
N ARG A 34 -4.97 16.37 2.17
CA ARG A 34 -6.18 16.36 3.04
C ARG A 34 -6.90 15.01 3.04
N THR A 35 -6.95 14.33 1.88
CA THR A 35 -7.56 12.99 1.78
C THR A 35 -6.71 11.95 2.48
N LEU A 36 -5.39 12.05 2.38
CA LEU A 36 -4.45 11.17 3.07
C LEU A 36 -4.58 11.31 4.60
N PHE A 37 -4.58 12.54 5.12
CA PHE A 37 -4.82 12.79 6.56
C PHE A 37 -6.21 12.32 7.01
N ARG A 38 -7.24 12.43 6.15
CA ARG A 38 -8.57 11.89 6.46
C ARG A 38 -8.56 10.36 6.53
N ARG A 39 -7.76 9.67 5.72
CA ARG A 39 -7.59 8.20 5.79
C ARG A 39 -6.90 7.77 7.09
N MET A 40 -5.98 8.58 7.61
CA MET A 40 -5.36 8.35 8.92
C MET A 40 -6.37 8.41 10.07
N LYS A 41 -7.44 9.22 9.94
CA LYS A 41 -8.52 9.34 10.94
C LYS A 41 -9.66 8.33 10.77
N ARG A 42 -9.53 7.32 9.92
CA ARG A 42 -10.58 6.30 9.74
C ARG A 42 -10.60 5.33 10.92
N GLU A 43 -11.80 4.98 11.38
CA GLU A 43 -11.99 3.94 12.41
C GLU A 43 -11.61 2.55 11.91
N VAL A 44 -11.87 2.26 10.63
CA VAL A 44 -11.59 0.96 10.02
C VAL A 44 -10.38 1.06 9.10
N ASN A 45 -9.29 0.40 9.51
CA ASN A 45 -7.97 0.36 8.86
C ASN A 45 -7.36 1.78 8.66
N PRO A 46 -6.99 2.49 9.73
CA PRO A 46 -6.37 3.81 9.64
C PRO A 46 -5.06 3.75 8.85
N PHE A 47 -4.81 4.77 8.02
CA PHE A 47 -3.54 4.92 7.32
C PHE A 47 -2.40 5.14 8.33
N PRO A 48 -1.19 4.56 8.12
CA PRO A 48 -0.07 4.70 9.05
C PRO A 48 0.32 6.17 9.27
N ALA A 49 0.81 6.46 10.48
CA ALA A 49 1.36 7.76 10.82
C ALA A 49 2.66 8.01 10.05
N ALA A 50 3.05 9.27 9.89
CA ALA A 50 4.35 9.59 9.33
C ALA A 50 5.45 9.20 10.33
N CYS A 51 6.44 8.43 9.87
CA CYS A 51 7.59 7.96 10.64
C CYS A 51 8.47 9.14 11.09
N MET A 52 8.68 10.12 10.20
CA MET A 52 9.41 11.35 10.53
C MET A 52 8.57 12.57 10.18
N GLN A 53 8.29 13.40 11.19
CA GLN A 53 7.58 14.66 11.08
C GLN A 53 8.55 15.80 11.37
N GLN A 54 9.10 16.41 10.32
CA GLN A 54 9.96 17.58 10.49
C GLN A 54 9.12 18.86 10.46
N ALA A 55 9.37 19.78 11.39
CA ALA A 55 8.71 21.09 11.44
C ALA A 55 8.96 21.84 10.12
N GLY A 56 7.95 21.88 9.24
CA GLY A 56 8.09 22.50 7.92
C GLY A 56 7.47 21.74 6.73
N SER A 57 6.44 20.91 6.92
CA SER A 57 5.71 20.21 5.84
C SER A 57 6.45 19.04 5.17
N PHE A 58 7.55 18.56 5.74
CA PHE A 58 8.22 17.35 5.30
C PHE A 58 7.85 16.19 6.21
N ASN A 59 6.75 15.52 5.86
CA ASN A 59 6.36 14.25 6.46
C ASN A 59 6.91 13.12 5.58
N LEU A 60 7.56 12.15 6.23
CA LEU A 60 8.06 10.94 5.61
C LEU A 60 7.33 9.74 6.18
N TRP A 61 6.80 8.90 5.29
CA TRP A 61 6.13 7.66 5.62
C TRP A 61 7.04 6.49 5.27
N ASP A 62 7.03 5.49 6.12
CA ASP A 62 7.72 4.25 5.85
C ASP A 62 6.98 3.49 4.74
N ALA A 63 7.71 3.08 3.70
CA ALA A 63 7.12 2.41 2.56
C ALA A 63 6.64 0.99 2.89
N ASP A 64 7.26 0.31 3.84
CA ASP A 64 6.85 -1.02 4.27
C ASP A 64 5.54 -0.94 5.07
N GLU A 65 5.40 0.07 5.94
CA GLU A 65 4.13 0.31 6.65
C GLU A 65 3.00 0.65 5.69
N VAL A 66 3.27 1.49 4.69
CA VAL A 66 2.30 1.83 3.65
C VAL A 66 1.93 0.60 2.83
N ALA A 67 2.89 -0.25 2.44
CA ALA A 67 2.63 -1.48 1.70
C ALA A 67 1.79 -2.49 2.52
N ALA A 68 2.10 -2.65 3.80
CA ALA A 68 1.33 -3.50 4.71
C ALA A 68 -0.11 -2.98 4.89
N TRP A 69 -0.31 -1.66 4.94
CA TRP A 69 -1.64 -1.06 4.94
C TRP A 69 -2.38 -1.27 3.61
N GLU A 70 -1.70 -1.11 2.47
CA GLU A 70 -2.27 -1.36 1.15
C GLU A 70 -2.75 -2.80 1.00
N LEU A 71 -1.97 -3.77 1.50
CA LEU A 71 -2.34 -5.18 1.46
C LEU A 71 -3.64 -5.44 2.25
N ARG A 72 -3.75 -4.87 3.45
CA ARG A 72 -4.97 -4.96 4.28
C ARG A 72 -6.17 -4.29 3.62
N GLU A 73 -6.00 -3.11 3.02
CA GLU A 73 -7.10 -2.46 2.28
C GLU A 73 -7.52 -3.27 1.05
N ARG A 74 -6.58 -3.89 0.34
CA ARG A 74 -6.86 -4.77 -0.80
C ARG A 74 -7.67 -5.98 -0.37
N GLU A 75 -7.27 -6.65 0.70
CA GLU A 75 -8.00 -7.79 1.26
C GLU A 75 -9.41 -7.39 1.73
N ARG A 76 -9.52 -6.29 2.48
CA ARG A 76 -10.83 -5.74 2.88
C ARG A 76 -11.73 -5.43 1.68
N THR A 77 -11.17 -4.83 0.63
CA THR A 77 -11.93 -4.51 -0.59
C THR A 77 -12.37 -5.78 -1.30
N ARG A 78 -11.51 -6.81 -1.36
CA ARG A 78 -11.88 -8.14 -1.90
C ARG A 78 -13.01 -8.76 -1.09
N LEU A 79 -12.94 -8.76 0.24
CA LEU A 79 -13.98 -9.32 1.11
C LEU A 79 -15.30 -8.56 0.98
N ARG A 80 -15.26 -7.23 0.81
CA ARG A 80 -16.46 -6.41 0.57
C ARG A 80 -17.02 -6.56 -0.86
N ALA A 81 -16.16 -6.87 -1.82
CA ALA A 81 -16.51 -7.12 -3.21
C ALA A 81 -16.78 -8.60 -3.51
N ALA A 82 -16.84 -9.45 -2.48
CA ALA A 82 -17.40 -10.80 -2.56
C ALA A 82 -18.84 -10.76 -1.99
N PRO A 83 -19.81 -10.18 -2.72
CA PRO A 83 -21.20 -10.44 -2.45
C PRO A 83 -21.48 -11.89 -2.89
N ASP A 84 -21.81 -12.75 -1.93
CA ASP A 84 -22.82 -13.82 -2.06
C ASP A 84 -22.78 -14.80 -3.25
N TYR A 85 -21.66 -14.95 -3.96
CA TYR A 85 -21.60 -15.91 -5.07
C TYR A 85 -21.85 -17.36 -4.60
N GLU A 86 -21.46 -17.71 -3.37
CA GLU A 86 -21.70 -19.03 -2.79
C GLU A 86 -23.16 -19.27 -2.41
N ALA A 87 -23.95 -18.22 -2.16
CA ALA A 87 -25.36 -18.37 -1.76
C ALA A 87 -26.30 -18.71 -2.95
N ARG A 88 -25.86 -18.50 -4.19
CA ARG A 88 -26.65 -18.79 -5.40
C ARG A 88 -26.33 -20.13 -6.07
N ALA A 89 -25.25 -20.81 -5.68
CA ALA A 89 -24.89 -22.11 -6.24
C ALA A 89 -25.60 -23.31 -5.55
N ALA A 90 -26.46 -23.03 -4.54
CA ALA A 90 -27.11 -24.05 -3.71
C ALA A 90 -28.65 -23.97 -3.69
N ALA A 91 -29.29 -23.26 -4.64
CA ALA A 91 -30.74 -23.13 -4.73
C ALA A 91 -31.29 -23.63 -6.08
#